data_AF-A0A6L7UKQ9-F1
#
_entry.id   AF-A0A6L7UKQ9-F1
#
_cell.length_a   1.000
_cell.length_b   1.000
_cell.length_c   1.000
_cell.angle_alpha   90.00
_cell.angle_beta   90.00
_cell.angle_gamma   90.00
#
_symmetry.space_group_name_H-M   'P 1'
#
loop_
_entity.id
_entity.type
_entity.pdbx_description
1 polymer ?
#
loop_
_entity_poly.entity_id
_entity_poly.type
_entity_poly.pdbx_seq_one_letter_code
_entity_poly.pdbx_strand_id
1 'polypeptide(L)'
;MSKLRVATPLLAILPLLAACGGRITVHVTADEAAAEPVNDLEVQFIPFDRDSLFAVIVGQAATPEPTIPADLEEASRTEQEYRDRWSTAESSWNNVRDSMRSITAQLDNLDDRSAQYRQLFDQFGDLEDREQALNRQRQAAFDEFSELQQANQQRVDSICIVIDSWEEAAFAGYVDTEDDLLMALGREVMADTTDADGVAWASATGGPWWIHARVNTAAGELYWNVRVDEASEDTLRLVPGNAELRQGVRQRC
;
A
#
# COMPACT_ATOMS: atom_id res chain seq x y z
N MET A 1 -9.93 -85.09 11.19
CA MET A 1 -11.14 -84.24 11.11
C MET A 1 -10.77 -82.85 11.62
N SER A 2 -10.48 -81.94 10.69
CA SER A 2 -9.97 -80.59 10.95
C SER A 2 -11.12 -79.65 11.30
N LYS A 3 -11.10 -79.04 12.50
CA LYS A 3 -12.04 -77.97 12.87
C LYS A 3 -11.37 -76.62 12.56
N LEU A 4 -11.78 -75.99 11.47
CA LEU A 4 -11.42 -74.62 11.13
C LEU A 4 -11.88 -73.67 12.24
N ARG A 5 -10.95 -72.90 12.79
CA ARG A 5 -11.25 -71.72 13.60
C ARG A 5 -11.46 -70.55 12.64
N VAL A 6 -12.68 -70.03 12.59
CA VAL A 6 -13.02 -68.79 11.88
C VAL A 6 -12.47 -67.63 12.72
N ALA A 7 -11.45 -66.95 12.22
CA ALA A 7 -10.94 -65.71 12.78
C ALA A 7 -11.67 -64.55 12.08
N THR A 8 -12.54 -63.86 12.80
CA THR A 8 -13.20 -62.63 12.36
C THR A 8 -12.16 -61.50 12.33
N PRO A 9 -11.89 -60.84 11.19
CA PRO A 9 -11.03 -59.67 11.19
C PRO A 9 -11.82 -58.49 11.75
N LEU A 10 -11.31 -57.91 12.85
CA LEU A 10 -11.77 -56.65 13.41
C LEU A 10 -11.43 -55.55 12.39
N LEU A 11 -12.44 -55.07 11.66
CA LEU A 11 -12.33 -53.96 10.73
C LEU A 11 -12.05 -52.69 11.56
N ALA A 12 -10.79 -52.24 11.59
CA ALA A 12 -10.42 -50.97 12.19
C ALA A 12 -10.96 -49.84 11.30
N ILE A 13 -12.04 -49.20 11.75
CA ILE A 13 -12.56 -47.96 11.17
C ILE A 13 -11.54 -46.87 11.53
N LEU A 14 -10.74 -46.44 10.55
CA LEU A 14 -9.98 -45.19 10.69
C LEU A 14 -10.98 -44.03 10.78
N PRO A 15 -10.93 -43.18 11.82
CA PRO A 15 -11.68 -41.95 11.81
C PRO A 15 -11.12 -41.08 10.69
N LEU A 16 -11.95 -40.75 9.70
CA LEU A 16 -11.67 -39.62 8.82
C LEU A 16 -11.60 -38.38 9.71
N LEU A 17 -10.42 -37.81 9.85
CA LEU A 17 -10.26 -36.44 10.32
C LEU A 17 -11.12 -35.58 9.41
N ALA A 18 -12.20 -35.04 9.94
CA ALA A 18 -12.95 -33.98 9.29
C ALA A 18 -11.97 -32.82 9.11
N ALA A 19 -11.50 -32.61 7.88
CA ALA A 19 -10.91 -31.34 7.51
C ALA A 19 -12.04 -30.31 7.66
N CYS A 20 -12.08 -29.61 8.80
CA CYS A 20 -12.83 -28.37 8.90
C CYS A 20 -12.36 -27.49 7.76
N GLY A 21 -13.27 -27.13 6.85
CA GLY A 21 -12.98 -26.10 5.87
C GLY A 21 -12.69 -24.80 6.60
N GLY A 22 -11.42 -24.48 6.76
CA GLY A 22 -10.97 -23.29 7.46
C GLY A 22 -11.41 -22.07 6.67
N ARG A 23 -12.20 -21.20 7.29
CA ARG A 23 -12.44 -19.87 6.74
C ARG A 23 -11.30 -18.99 7.22
N ILE A 24 -10.55 -18.40 6.31
CA ILE A 24 -9.57 -17.36 6.64
C ILE A 24 -10.28 -16.03 6.47
N THR A 25 -10.34 -15.25 7.55
CA THR A 25 -10.86 -13.87 7.52
C THR A 25 -9.67 -12.92 7.65
N VAL A 26 -9.65 -11.87 6.85
CA VAL A 26 -8.60 -10.87 6.81
C VAL A 26 -9.24 -9.51 7.06
N HIS A 27 -8.69 -8.74 7.99
CA HIS A 27 -9.09 -7.37 8.27
C HIS A 27 -7.92 -6.44 7.95
N VAL A 28 -8.13 -5.47 7.06
CA VAL A 28 -7.08 -4.59 6.55
C VAL A 28 -7.26 -3.16 7.04
N THR A 29 -6.19 -2.60 7.57
CA THR A 29 -6.08 -1.18 7.94
C THR A 29 -4.79 -0.61 7.37
N ALA A 30 -4.85 0.56 6.72
CA ALA A 30 -3.69 1.22 6.11
C ALA A 30 -3.08 2.33 6.98
N ASP A 31 -3.82 2.79 8.00
CA ASP A 31 -3.37 3.81 8.94
C ASP A 31 -3.53 3.28 10.37
N GLU A 32 -2.41 3.13 11.09
CA GLU A 32 -2.41 2.62 12.46
C GLU A 32 -2.91 3.65 13.47
N ALA A 33 -2.75 4.95 13.19
CA ALA A 33 -3.20 6.03 14.05
C ALA A 33 -4.71 6.30 13.91
N ALA A 34 -5.23 6.21 12.68
CA ALA A 34 -6.66 6.34 12.41
C ALA A 34 -7.43 5.02 12.61
N ALA A 35 -6.74 3.88 12.57
CA ALA A 35 -7.33 2.54 12.51
C ALA A 35 -8.39 2.42 11.41
N GLU A 36 -8.20 3.15 10.30
CA GLU A 36 -9.18 3.26 9.23
C GLU A 36 -9.17 1.99 8.39
N PRO A 37 -10.33 1.30 8.24
CA PRO A 37 -10.43 0.13 7.39
C PRO A 37 -10.23 0.50 5.92
N VAL A 38 -9.55 -0.36 5.18
CA VAL A 38 -9.35 -0.17 3.74
C VAL A 38 -10.49 -0.85 2.98
N ASN A 39 -11.34 -0.06 2.34
CA ASN A 39 -12.40 -0.56 1.46
C ASN A 39 -11.89 -0.76 0.02
N ASP A 40 -12.51 -1.67 -0.72
CA ASP A 40 -12.26 -1.93 -2.14
C ASP A 40 -10.81 -2.36 -2.45
N LEU A 41 -10.21 -3.12 -1.53
CA LEU A 41 -8.88 -3.68 -1.67
C LEU A 41 -8.96 -5.18 -1.98
N GLU A 42 -8.38 -5.60 -3.10
CA GLU A 42 -8.21 -7.02 -3.41
C GLU A 42 -7.20 -7.67 -2.45
N VAL A 43 -7.63 -8.76 -1.81
CA VAL A 43 -6.80 -9.62 -0.96
C VAL A 43 -6.74 -11.00 -1.60
N GLN A 44 -5.52 -11.46 -1.84
CA GLN A 44 -5.24 -12.77 -2.44
C GLN A 44 -4.82 -13.78 -1.37
N PHE A 45 -5.30 -15.01 -1.55
CA PHE A 45 -5.02 -16.17 -0.70
C PHE A 45 -4.27 -17.18 -1.58
N ILE A 46 -2.96 -17.25 -1.39
CA ILE A 46 -2.02 -17.96 -2.28
C ILE A 46 -1.56 -19.25 -1.58
N PRO A 47 -1.57 -20.42 -2.23
CA PRO A 47 -1.21 -21.69 -1.59
C PRO A 47 0.31 -21.92 -1.47
N PHE A 48 1.13 -20.91 -1.76
CA PHE A 48 2.58 -20.90 -1.70
C PHE A 48 3.11 -19.51 -1.33
N ASP A 49 4.37 -19.43 -0.93
CA ASP A 49 5.05 -18.16 -0.66
C ASP A 49 5.46 -17.47 -1.96
N ARG A 50 4.79 -16.37 -2.28
CA ARG A 50 5.05 -15.58 -3.49
C ARG A 50 6.48 -15.04 -3.53
N ASP A 51 7.00 -14.55 -2.40
CA ASP A 51 8.36 -13.99 -2.35
C ASP A 51 9.42 -15.07 -2.55
N SER A 52 9.18 -16.28 -2.06
CA SER A 52 10.05 -17.42 -2.31
C SER A 52 10.06 -17.83 -3.79
N LEU A 53 8.90 -17.84 -4.46
CA LEU A 53 8.84 -18.10 -5.90
C LEU A 53 9.59 -17.03 -6.69
N PHE A 54 9.39 -15.76 -6.34
CA PHE A 54 10.07 -14.63 -6.96
C PHE A 54 11.59 -14.73 -6.77
N ALA A 55 12.06 -15.04 -5.56
CA ALA A 55 13.49 -15.22 -5.29
C ALA A 55 14.12 -16.33 -6.13
N VAL A 56 13.40 -17.43 -6.39
CA VAL A 56 13.86 -18.49 -7.29
C VAL A 56 13.98 -17.99 -8.73
N ILE A 57 12.97 -17.27 -9.23
CA ILE A 57 12.97 -16.71 -10.60
C ILE A 57 14.12 -15.72 -10.77
N VAL A 58 14.26 -14.77 -9.84
CA VAL A 58 15.36 -13.78 -9.85
C VAL A 58 16.73 -14.47 -9.79
N GLY A 59 16.87 -15.52 -8.98
CA GLY A 59 18.11 -16.31 -8.89
C GLY A 59 18.45 -17.09 -10.17
N GLN A 60 17.48 -17.30 -11.06
CA GLN A 60 17.64 -17.99 -12.35
C GLN A 60 17.72 -17.03 -13.54
N ALA A 61 17.51 -15.72 -13.32
CA ALA A 61 17.53 -14.73 -14.37
C ALA A 61 18.89 -14.71 -15.10
N ALA A 62 18.85 -14.55 -16.43
CA ALA A 62 20.06 -14.56 -17.27
C ALA A 62 21.03 -13.42 -16.95
N THR A 63 20.50 -12.32 -16.43
CA THR A 63 21.24 -11.16 -15.97
C THR A 63 20.81 -10.81 -14.54
N PRO A 64 21.71 -10.28 -13.70
CA PRO A 64 21.34 -9.86 -12.35
C PRO A 64 20.32 -8.73 -12.40
N GLU A 65 19.53 -8.64 -11.33
CA GLU A 65 18.59 -7.56 -11.13
C GLU A 65 19.27 -6.18 -11.15
N PRO A 66 18.78 -5.22 -11.94
CA PRO A 66 19.29 -3.86 -11.94
C PRO A 66 19.13 -3.21 -10.56
N THR A 67 20.23 -2.68 -10.03
CA THR A 67 20.21 -1.91 -8.78
C THR A 67 19.92 -0.45 -9.05
N ILE A 68 19.02 0.15 -8.26
CA ILE A 68 18.78 1.59 -8.32
C ILE A 68 20.02 2.31 -7.78
N PRO A 69 20.57 3.31 -8.51
CA PRO A 69 21.68 4.12 -8.01
C PRO A 69 21.33 4.81 -6.68
N ALA A 70 22.23 4.71 -5.69
CA ALA A 70 22.00 5.28 -4.35
C ALA A 70 21.72 6.79 -4.36
N ASP A 71 22.25 7.52 -5.34
CA ASP A 71 22.02 8.95 -5.48
C ASP A 71 20.61 9.26 -6.03
N LEU A 72 20.00 8.36 -6.80
CA LEU A 72 18.58 8.45 -7.19
C LEU A 72 17.65 8.12 -6.02
N GLU A 73 18.03 7.18 -5.16
CA GLU A 73 17.29 6.93 -3.91
C GLU A 73 17.32 8.15 -2.98
N GLU A 74 18.49 8.77 -2.84
CA GLU A 74 18.64 10.01 -2.10
C GLU A 74 17.81 11.14 -2.70
N ALA A 75 17.88 11.34 -4.03
CA ALA A 75 17.07 12.32 -4.73
C ALA A 75 15.57 12.11 -4.51
N SER A 76 15.09 10.86 -4.48
CA SER A 76 13.69 10.53 -4.19
C SER A 76 13.29 10.90 -2.77
N ARG A 77 14.15 10.68 -1.77
CA ARG A 77 13.88 11.12 -0.38
C ARG A 77 13.86 12.64 -0.28
N THR A 78 14.81 13.30 -0.93
CA THR A 78 14.83 14.77 -0.99
C THR A 78 13.57 15.31 -1.67
N GLU A 79 13.09 14.69 -2.75
CA GLU A 79 11.85 15.10 -3.41
C GLU A 79 10.63 15.09 -2.46
N GLN A 80 10.54 14.09 -1.57
CA GLN A 80 9.49 14.03 -0.54
C GLN A 80 9.57 15.24 0.40
N GLU A 81 10.77 15.59 0.88
CA GLU A 81 10.93 16.76 1.75
C GLU A 81 10.50 18.08 1.08
N TYR A 82 10.83 18.27 -0.20
CA TYR A 82 10.45 19.47 -0.95
C TYR A 82 8.94 19.51 -1.23
N ARG A 83 8.34 18.35 -1.51
CA ARG A 83 6.88 18.20 -1.63
C ARG A 83 6.17 18.58 -0.34
N ASP A 84 6.66 18.11 0.81
CA ASP A 84 6.06 18.41 2.11
C ASP A 84 6.16 19.90 2.47
N ARG A 85 7.30 20.53 2.14
CA ARG A 85 7.49 21.98 2.28
C ARG A 85 6.50 22.77 1.43
N TRP A 86 6.35 22.41 0.16
CA TRP A 86 5.38 23.03 -0.74
C TRP A 86 3.95 22.84 -0.24
N SER A 87 3.57 21.62 0.14
CA SER A 87 2.25 21.30 0.71
C SER A 87 1.93 22.11 1.97
N THR A 88 2.91 22.27 2.86
CA THR A 88 2.78 23.08 4.08
C THR A 88 2.60 24.57 3.76
N ALA A 89 3.37 25.10 2.79
CA ALA A 89 3.27 26.48 2.37
C ALA A 89 1.92 26.78 1.69
N GLU A 90 1.47 25.87 0.82
CA GLU A 90 0.16 25.93 0.17
C GLU A 90 -0.98 25.91 1.19
N SER A 91 -0.94 24.99 2.17
CA SER A 91 -1.93 24.92 3.25
C SER A 91 -1.97 26.20 4.07
N SER A 92 -0.81 26.75 4.43
CA SER A 92 -0.71 28.00 5.19
C SER A 92 -1.30 29.18 4.42
N TRP A 93 -1.02 29.27 3.13
CA TRP A 93 -1.56 30.31 2.24
C TRP A 93 -3.09 30.19 2.09
N ASN A 94 -3.61 28.98 1.88
CA ASN A 94 -5.05 28.73 1.77
C ASN A 94 -5.81 29.12 3.06
N ASN A 95 -5.27 28.78 4.23
CA ASN A 95 -5.88 29.16 5.52
C ASN A 95 -6.03 30.68 5.69
N VAL A 96 -5.04 31.46 5.25
CA VAL A 96 -5.12 32.94 5.28
C VAL A 96 -6.17 33.45 4.31
N ARG A 97 -6.24 32.89 3.09
CA ARG A 97 -7.27 33.27 2.11
C ARG A 97 -8.69 32.95 2.57
N ASP A 98 -8.87 31.82 3.25
CA ASP A 98 -10.15 31.47 3.84
C ASP A 98 -10.56 32.42 4.96
N SER A 99 -9.59 32.84 5.79
CA SER A 99 -9.80 33.88 6.80
C SER A 99 -10.22 35.21 6.18
N MET A 100 -9.53 35.64 5.10
CA MET A 100 -9.88 36.85 4.37
C MET A 100 -11.31 36.79 3.79
N ARG A 101 -11.68 35.68 3.14
CA ARG A 101 -13.05 35.46 2.63
C ARG A 101 -14.10 35.55 3.74
N SER A 102 -13.81 34.96 4.90
CA SER A 102 -14.69 35.02 6.07
C SER A 102 -14.87 36.45 6.60
N ILE A 103 -13.79 37.23 6.64
CA ILE A 103 -13.85 38.65 7.05
C ILE A 103 -14.63 39.48 6.04
N THR A 104 -14.38 39.31 4.73
CA THR A 104 -15.15 39.99 3.68
C THR A 104 -16.65 39.73 3.82
N ALA A 105 -17.05 38.46 4.01
CA ALA A 105 -18.45 38.10 4.20
C ALA A 105 -19.08 38.74 5.47
N GLN A 106 -18.29 38.97 6.52
CA GLN A 106 -18.76 39.68 7.72
C GLN A 106 -18.88 41.19 7.48
N LEU A 107 -17.89 41.80 6.82
CA LEU A 107 -17.89 43.22 6.48
C LEU A 107 -19.10 43.61 5.62
N ASP A 108 -19.50 42.77 4.67
CA ASP A 108 -20.67 42.99 3.80
C ASP A 108 -22.00 43.16 4.57
N ASN A 109 -22.07 42.68 5.81
CA ASN A 109 -23.25 42.73 6.66
C ASN A 109 -23.20 43.85 7.73
N LEU A 110 -22.15 44.66 7.74
CA LEU A 110 -21.93 45.69 8.76
C LEU A 110 -22.07 47.11 8.19
N ASP A 111 -22.46 48.04 9.07
CA ASP A 111 -22.40 49.48 8.79
C ASP A 111 -20.93 49.94 8.76
N ASP A 112 -20.53 50.63 7.70
CA ASP A 112 -19.17 51.12 7.44
C ASP A 112 -18.67 52.11 8.51
N ARG A 113 -19.59 52.72 9.25
CA ARG A 113 -19.28 53.64 10.37
C ARG A 113 -19.07 52.93 11.70
N SER A 114 -19.46 51.66 11.80
CA SER A 114 -19.37 50.90 13.04
C SER A 114 -17.91 50.70 13.48
N ALA A 115 -17.69 50.60 14.80
CA ALA A 115 -16.36 50.27 15.33
C ALA A 115 -15.92 48.85 14.92
N GLN A 116 -16.89 47.92 14.83
CA GLN A 116 -16.66 46.55 14.42
C GLN A 116 -16.21 46.44 12.95
N TYR A 117 -16.80 47.23 12.05
CA TYR A 117 -16.35 47.30 10.65
C TYR A 117 -14.88 47.73 10.57
N ARG A 118 -14.51 48.82 11.25
CA ARG A 118 -13.13 49.33 11.26
C ARG A 118 -12.13 48.29 11.78
N GLN A 119 -12.46 47.59 12.86
CA GLN A 119 -11.60 46.53 13.41
C GLN A 119 -11.39 45.37 12.42
N LEU A 120 -12.48 44.89 11.78
CA LEU A 120 -12.39 43.81 10.79
C LEU A 120 -11.65 44.25 9.53
N PHE A 121 -11.80 45.51 9.13
CA PHE A 121 -11.09 46.09 8.00
C PHE A 121 -9.57 46.19 8.27
N ASP A 122 -9.16 46.63 9.46
CA ASP A 122 -7.75 46.64 9.86
C ASP A 122 -7.17 45.22 9.87
N GLN A 123 -7.92 44.25 10.43
CA GLN A 123 -7.54 42.84 10.42
C GLN A 123 -7.40 42.27 9.00
N PHE A 124 -8.28 42.69 8.08
CA PHE A 124 -8.18 42.30 6.68
C PHE A 124 -6.86 42.79 6.06
N GLY A 125 -6.48 44.05 6.31
CA GLY A 125 -5.20 44.60 5.85
C GLY A 125 -3.99 43.82 6.37
N ASP A 126 -3.98 43.46 7.65
CA ASP A 126 -2.91 42.61 8.23
C ASP A 126 -2.82 41.23 7.53
N LEU A 127 -3.97 40.67 7.14
CA LEU A 127 -4.01 39.39 6.42
C LEU A 127 -3.54 39.53 4.97
N GLU A 128 -3.78 40.67 4.30
CA GLU A 128 -3.27 40.90 2.94
C GLU A 128 -1.74 40.85 2.89
N ASP A 129 -1.07 41.54 3.82
CA ASP A 129 0.39 41.53 3.90
C ASP A 129 0.93 40.12 4.18
N ARG A 130 0.24 39.39 5.06
CA ARG A 130 0.57 37.99 5.37
C ARG A 130 0.35 37.06 4.19
N GLU A 131 -0.76 37.23 3.45
CA GLU A 131 -1.08 36.44 2.25
C GLU A 131 0.01 36.60 1.20
N GLN A 132 0.44 37.84 0.93
CA GLN A 132 1.49 38.10 -0.04
C GLN A 132 2.83 37.45 0.36
N ALA A 133 3.18 37.50 1.65
CA ALA A 133 4.39 36.85 2.16
C ALA A 133 4.32 35.32 2.01
N LEU A 134 3.19 34.71 2.38
CA LEU A 134 2.97 33.26 2.24
C LEU A 134 2.92 32.82 0.78
N ASN A 135 2.35 33.63 -0.12
CA ASN A 135 2.30 33.33 -1.54
C ASN A 135 3.72 33.29 -2.15
N ARG A 136 4.61 34.22 -1.74
CA ARG A 136 6.02 34.20 -2.18
C ARG A 136 6.75 32.95 -1.67
N GLN A 137 6.53 32.56 -0.40
CA GLN A 137 7.11 31.35 0.17
C GLN A 137 6.64 30.09 -0.57
N ARG A 138 5.33 30.01 -0.84
CA ARG A 138 4.70 28.93 -1.59
C ARG A 138 5.25 28.81 -3.01
N GLN A 139 5.41 29.93 -3.72
CA GLN A 139 5.99 29.93 -5.06
C GLN A 139 7.46 29.46 -5.04
N ALA A 140 8.26 29.96 -4.10
CA ALA A 140 9.66 29.51 -3.96
C ALA A 140 9.76 28.01 -3.69
N ALA A 141 8.93 27.47 -2.79
CA ALA A 141 8.90 26.03 -2.50
C ALA A 141 8.45 25.20 -3.73
N PHE A 142 7.49 25.71 -4.51
CA PHE A 142 7.06 25.07 -5.75
C PHE A 142 8.16 25.06 -6.82
N ASP A 143 8.87 26.18 -6.98
CA ASP A 143 9.95 26.31 -7.97
C ASP A 143 11.11 25.35 -7.62
N GLU A 144 11.54 25.34 -6.36
CA GLU A 144 12.57 24.43 -5.86
C GLU A 144 12.20 22.94 -6.06
N PHE A 145 10.96 22.57 -5.74
CA PHE A 145 10.43 21.23 -5.97
C PHE A 145 10.42 20.86 -7.46
N SER A 146 9.96 21.77 -8.31
CA SER A 146 9.87 21.56 -9.75
C SER A 146 11.23 21.40 -10.41
N GLU A 147 12.22 22.18 -9.99
CA GLU A 147 13.60 22.07 -10.46
C GLU A 147 14.20 20.70 -10.10
N LEU A 148 14.00 20.24 -8.87
CA LEU A 148 14.49 18.93 -8.43
C LEU A 148 13.85 17.77 -9.21
N GLN A 149 12.53 17.83 -9.47
CA GLN A 149 11.86 16.82 -10.29
C GLN A 149 12.44 16.77 -11.70
N GLN A 150 12.55 17.93 -12.36
CA GLN A 150 13.07 18.01 -13.72
C GLN A 150 14.51 17.50 -13.83
N ALA A 151 15.35 17.78 -12.83
CA ALA A 151 16.74 17.32 -12.81
C ALA A 151 16.86 15.79 -12.74
N ASN A 152 15.90 15.10 -12.13
CA ASN A 152 15.96 13.65 -11.90
C ASN A 152 15.07 12.83 -12.83
N GLN A 153 14.07 13.43 -13.48
CA GLN A 153 13.08 12.72 -14.29
C GLN A 153 13.72 11.79 -15.33
N GLN A 154 14.63 12.30 -16.16
CA GLN A 154 15.27 11.50 -17.22
C GLN A 154 16.08 10.32 -16.66
N ARG A 155 16.66 10.49 -15.47
CA ARG A 155 17.46 9.45 -14.83
C ARG A 155 16.58 8.35 -14.25
N VAL A 156 15.45 8.73 -13.65
CA VAL A 156 14.40 7.82 -13.18
C VAL A 156 13.82 7.05 -14.37
N ASP A 157 13.42 7.74 -15.44
CA ASP A 157 12.88 7.10 -16.65
C ASP A 157 13.86 6.09 -17.23
N SER A 158 15.15 6.46 -17.31
CA SER A 158 16.18 5.58 -17.84
C SER A 158 16.39 4.32 -17.01
N ILE A 159 16.35 4.40 -15.67
CA ILE A 159 16.51 3.20 -14.83
C ILE A 159 15.23 2.35 -14.85
N CYS A 160 14.04 2.95 -14.90
CA CYS A 160 12.79 2.20 -15.02
C CYS A 160 12.74 1.40 -16.31
N ILE A 161 13.15 1.96 -17.45
CA ILE A 161 13.24 1.20 -18.71
C ILE A 161 14.17 -0.03 -18.57
N VAL A 162 15.28 0.12 -17.85
CA VAL A 162 16.23 -1.00 -17.62
C VAL A 162 15.62 -2.06 -16.69
N ILE A 163 14.91 -1.64 -15.64
CA ILE A 163 14.20 -2.52 -14.73
C ILE A 163 13.08 -3.26 -15.47
N ASP A 164 12.20 -2.53 -16.17
CA ASP A 164 11.08 -3.10 -16.93
C ASP A 164 11.56 -4.14 -17.95
N SER A 165 12.60 -3.80 -18.72
CA SER A 165 13.19 -4.73 -19.69
C SER A 165 13.79 -5.97 -19.03
N TRP A 166 14.36 -5.82 -17.83
CA TRP A 166 14.87 -6.95 -17.07
C TRP A 166 13.73 -7.81 -16.49
N GLU A 167 12.69 -7.19 -15.95
CA GLU A 167 11.51 -7.88 -15.38
C GLU A 167 10.78 -8.68 -16.46
N GLU A 168 10.56 -8.10 -17.65
CA GLU A 168 9.95 -8.79 -18.79
C GLU A 168 10.75 -10.06 -19.15
N ALA A 169 12.08 -9.97 -19.17
CA ALA A 169 12.94 -11.10 -19.51
C ALA A 169 13.02 -12.14 -18.37
N ALA A 170 13.13 -11.70 -17.12
CA ALA A 170 13.28 -12.56 -15.95
C ALA A 170 11.98 -13.32 -15.65
N PHE A 171 10.82 -12.67 -15.82
CA PHE A 171 9.51 -13.23 -15.49
C PHE A 171 8.72 -13.74 -16.70
N ALA A 172 9.33 -13.83 -17.89
CA ALA A 172 8.66 -14.31 -19.11
C ALA A 172 7.95 -15.67 -18.96
N GLY A 173 8.46 -16.56 -18.10
CA GLY A 173 7.88 -17.88 -17.80
C GLY A 173 7.14 -17.97 -16.46
N TYR A 174 6.85 -16.83 -15.81
CA TYR A 174 6.21 -16.80 -14.49
C TYR A 174 4.87 -17.54 -14.48
N VAL A 175 4.00 -17.22 -15.43
CA VAL A 175 2.63 -17.77 -15.50
C VAL A 175 2.67 -19.29 -15.61
N ASP A 176 3.50 -19.84 -16.50
CA ASP A 176 3.65 -21.30 -16.66
C ASP A 176 4.18 -21.95 -15.36
N THR A 177 5.14 -21.30 -14.69
CA THR A 177 5.72 -21.79 -13.44
C THR A 177 4.70 -21.79 -12.28
N GLU A 178 3.90 -20.73 -12.20
CA GLU A 178 2.81 -20.61 -11.24
C GLU A 178 1.73 -21.67 -11.49
N ASP A 179 1.30 -21.85 -12.74
CA ASP A 179 0.32 -22.86 -13.14
C ASP A 179 0.79 -24.28 -12.81
N ASP A 180 2.05 -24.62 -13.12
CA ASP A 180 2.65 -25.90 -12.79
C ASP A 180 2.70 -26.12 -11.26
N LEU A 181 3.02 -25.08 -10.48
CA LEU A 181 3.05 -25.14 -9.03
C LEU A 181 1.65 -25.34 -8.44
N LEU A 182 0.65 -24.59 -8.93
CA LEU A 182 -0.75 -24.72 -8.53
C LEU A 182 -1.30 -26.11 -8.87
N MET A 183 -0.99 -26.61 -10.08
CA MET A 183 -1.36 -27.96 -10.51
C MET A 183 -0.73 -29.03 -9.62
N ALA A 184 0.55 -28.90 -9.27
CA ALA A 184 1.25 -29.83 -8.38
C ALA A 184 0.68 -29.81 -6.95
N LEU A 185 0.25 -28.65 -6.47
CA LEU A 185 -0.40 -28.48 -5.17
C LEU A 185 -1.86 -28.95 -5.18
N GLY A 186 -2.50 -29.01 -6.35
CA GLY A 186 -3.93 -29.28 -6.49
C GLY A 186 -4.79 -28.19 -5.84
N ARG A 187 -4.30 -26.94 -5.83
CA ARG A 187 -4.91 -25.78 -5.18
C ARG A 187 -4.94 -24.60 -6.15
N GLU A 188 -5.83 -23.66 -5.92
CA GLU A 188 -5.96 -22.43 -6.70
C GLU A 188 -5.67 -21.20 -5.83
N VAL A 189 -5.28 -20.11 -6.48
CA VAL A 189 -5.27 -18.78 -5.84
C VAL A 189 -6.72 -18.34 -5.70
N MET A 190 -7.09 -17.88 -4.52
CA MET A 190 -8.40 -17.26 -4.28
C MET A 190 -8.20 -15.76 -4.07
N ALA A 191 -9.21 -14.97 -4.39
CA ALA A 191 -9.23 -13.55 -4.11
C ALA A 191 -10.59 -13.14 -3.58
N ASP A 192 -10.60 -12.16 -2.68
CA ASP A 192 -11.79 -11.44 -2.24
C ASP A 192 -11.46 -9.96 -2.12
N THR A 193 -12.45 -9.10 -2.18
CA THR A 193 -12.26 -7.64 -2.07
C THR A 193 -12.80 -7.16 -0.75
N THR A 194 -12.05 -6.33 -0.03
CA THR A 194 -12.49 -5.82 1.27
C THR A 194 -13.76 -4.98 1.15
N ASP A 195 -14.67 -5.17 2.11
CA ASP A 195 -15.87 -4.36 2.25
C ASP A 195 -15.60 -3.03 2.98
N ALA A 196 -16.68 -2.30 3.30
CA ALA A 196 -16.60 -1.03 4.03
C ALA A 196 -15.99 -1.15 5.44
N ASP A 197 -15.98 -2.35 6.02
CA ASP A 197 -15.35 -2.64 7.31
C ASP A 197 -13.91 -3.13 7.14
N GLY A 198 -13.38 -3.15 5.91
CA GLY A 198 -12.02 -3.58 5.60
C GLY A 198 -11.83 -5.09 5.65
N VAL A 199 -12.91 -5.87 5.50
CA VAL A 199 -12.89 -7.31 5.67
C VAL A 199 -12.95 -8.04 4.32
N ALA A 200 -12.03 -8.97 4.12
CA ALA A 200 -12.03 -9.95 3.03
C ALA A 200 -11.91 -11.36 3.60
N TRP A 201 -12.38 -12.38 2.89
CA TRP A 201 -12.29 -13.76 3.36
C TRP A 201 -12.27 -14.79 2.22
N ALA A 202 -11.74 -15.97 2.52
CA ALA A 202 -11.81 -17.12 1.62
C ALA A 202 -12.04 -18.43 2.38
N SER A 203 -12.62 -19.41 1.70
CA SER A 203 -12.72 -20.78 2.22
C SER A 203 -11.48 -21.56 1.80
N ALA A 204 -10.56 -21.76 2.73
CA ALA A 204 -9.22 -22.23 2.48
C ALA A 204 -9.00 -23.57 3.22
N THR A 205 -9.11 -24.68 2.50
CA THR A 205 -8.90 -26.02 3.07
C THR A 205 -7.47 -26.48 2.94
N GLY A 206 -6.87 -26.91 4.06
CA GLY A 206 -5.57 -27.59 4.11
C GLY A 206 -4.37 -26.69 3.79
N GLY A 207 -3.19 -27.17 4.20
CA GLY A 207 -1.88 -26.56 3.93
C GLY A 207 -1.71 -25.14 4.51
N PRO A 208 -0.48 -24.60 4.49
CA PRO A 208 -0.31 -23.17 4.69
C PRO A 208 -0.90 -22.39 3.51
N TRP A 209 -1.38 -21.20 3.81
CA TRP A 209 -1.78 -20.17 2.85
C TRP A 209 -0.94 -18.92 3.09
N TRP A 210 -0.73 -18.11 2.07
CA TRP A 210 -0.12 -16.79 2.17
C TRP A 210 -1.15 -15.76 1.80
N ILE A 211 -1.32 -14.77 2.66
CA ILE A 211 -2.20 -13.65 2.45
C ILE A 211 -1.39 -12.53 1.84
N HIS A 212 -1.75 -12.18 0.61
CA HIS A 212 -1.11 -11.13 -0.15
C HIS A 212 -2.08 -9.97 -0.38
N ALA A 213 -1.62 -8.76 -0.10
CA ALA A 213 -2.30 -7.53 -0.43
C ALA A 213 -1.28 -6.40 -0.57
N ARG A 214 -1.65 -5.34 -1.30
CA ARG A 214 -0.85 -4.12 -1.42
C ARG A 214 -1.72 -2.87 -1.45
N VAL A 215 -1.34 -1.83 -0.73
CA VAL A 215 -2.08 -0.55 -0.73
C VAL A 215 -1.13 0.63 -0.76
N ASN A 216 -1.43 1.60 -1.63
CA ASN A 216 -0.70 2.86 -1.71
C ASN A 216 -1.19 3.83 -0.63
N THR A 217 -0.26 4.35 0.15
CA THR A 217 -0.48 5.36 1.20
C THR A 217 0.33 6.61 0.90
N ALA A 218 0.14 7.68 1.67
CA ALA A 218 0.97 8.87 1.57
C ALA A 218 2.47 8.59 1.85
N ALA A 219 2.76 7.58 2.67
CA ALA A 219 4.13 7.19 3.01
C ALA A 219 4.77 6.25 1.98
N GLY A 220 4.01 5.61 1.10
CA GLY A 220 4.50 4.55 0.20
C GLY A 220 3.51 3.40 0.08
N GLU A 221 3.94 2.27 -0.48
CA GLU A 221 3.11 1.06 -0.61
C GLU A 221 3.33 0.19 0.62
N LEU A 222 2.24 -0.18 1.28
CA LEU A 222 2.26 -1.26 2.27
C LEU A 222 2.09 -2.58 1.50
N TYR A 223 3.07 -3.46 1.61
CA TYR A 223 3.07 -4.79 1.01
C TYR A 223 2.95 -5.86 2.08
N TRP A 224 1.99 -6.76 1.94
CA TRP A 224 1.85 -7.93 2.80
C TRP A 224 2.05 -9.21 1.99
N ASN A 225 2.79 -10.16 2.56
CA ASN A 225 2.87 -11.55 2.12
C ASN A 225 3.01 -12.43 3.38
N VAL A 226 1.89 -12.64 4.07
CA VAL A 226 1.87 -13.19 5.43
C VAL A 226 1.39 -14.64 5.41
N ARG A 227 2.20 -15.54 5.97
CA ARG A 227 1.83 -16.96 6.11
C ARG A 227 0.74 -17.15 7.18
N VAL A 228 -0.30 -17.89 6.83
CA VAL A 228 -1.37 -18.38 7.69
C VAL A 228 -1.34 -19.91 7.67
N ASP A 229 -1.41 -20.51 8.84
CA ASP A 229 -1.49 -21.96 9.02
C ASP A 229 -2.51 -22.33 10.12
N GLU A 230 -2.64 -23.61 10.43
CA GLU A 230 -3.61 -24.11 11.42
C GLU A 230 -3.40 -23.56 12.84
N ALA A 231 -2.23 -23.00 13.15
CA ALA A 231 -1.95 -22.36 14.44
C ALA A 231 -2.26 -20.86 14.45
N SER A 232 -2.61 -20.28 13.31
CA SER A 232 -2.93 -18.87 13.16
C SER A 232 -4.33 -18.57 13.70
N GLU A 233 -4.56 -17.33 14.12
CA GLU A 233 -5.88 -16.88 14.58
C GLU A 233 -6.92 -16.99 13.45
N ASP A 234 -8.20 -17.19 13.81
CA ASP A 234 -9.32 -17.26 12.87
C ASP A 234 -9.47 -15.97 12.01
N THR A 235 -8.88 -14.86 12.46
CA THR A 235 -8.86 -13.57 11.76
C THR A 235 -7.45 -13.00 11.73
N LEU A 236 -6.88 -12.86 10.54
CA LEU A 236 -5.61 -12.17 10.32
C LEU A 236 -5.85 -10.65 10.22
N ARG A 237 -5.01 -9.86 10.87
CA ARG A 237 -4.98 -8.41 10.72
C ARG A 237 -3.80 -7.99 9.85
N LEU A 238 -4.08 -7.32 8.74
CA LEU A 238 -3.08 -6.62 7.94
C LEU A 238 -3.04 -5.17 8.40
N VAL A 239 -1.94 -4.80 9.03
CA VAL A 239 -1.73 -3.47 9.62
C VAL A 239 -0.36 -2.94 9.15
N PRO A 240 -0.10 -1.62 9.21
CA PRO A 240 1.19 -1.09 8.79
C PRO A 240 2.37 -1.73 9.56
N GLY A 241 2.19 -2.01 10.85
CA GLY A 241 3.21 -2.65 11.69
C GLY A 241 3.63 -4.08 11.30
N ASN A 242 2.88 -4.76 10.42
CA ASN A 242 3.26 -6.06 9.84
C ASN A 242 3.36 -6.04 8.31
N ALA A 243 3.37 -4.85 7.71
CA ALA A 243 3.66 -4.66 6.29
C ALA A 243 5.15 -4.44 6.05
N GLU A 244 5.63 -4.79 4.85
CA GLU A 244 6.82 -4.18 4.29
C GLU A 244 6.43 -2.83 3.69
N LEU A 245 7.03 -1.74 4.17
CA LEU A 245 6.84 -0.41 3.58
C LEU A 245 7.81 -0.24 2.40
N ARG A 246 7.28 -0.27 1.18
CA ARG A 246 8.03 -0.04 -0.05
C ARG A 246 7.94 1.44 -0.42
N GLN A 247 9.07 2.03 -0.79
CA GLN A 247 9.20 3.45 -1.11
C GLN A 247 10.27 3.68 -2.18
N GLY A 248 10.27 4.89 -2.74
CA GLY A 248 11.37 5.38 -3.57
C GLY A 248 11.16 5.12 -5.05
N VAL A 249 12.26 5.19 -5.80
CA VAL A 249 12.27 5.15 -7.27
C VAL A 249 11.62 3.87 -7.81
N ARG A 250 11.76 2.75 -7.09
CA ARG A 250 11.19 1.46 -7.49
C ARG A 250 9.66 1.41 -7.56
N GLN A 251 8.96 2.37 -6.96
CA GLN A 251 7.49 2.48 -7.10
C GLN A 251 7.04 3.31 -8.29
N ARG A 252 7.98 4.04 -8.90
CA ARG A 252 7.74 4.88 -10.07
C ARG A 252 8.05 4.13 -11.36
N CYS A 253 8.84 3.07 -11.24
CA CYS A 253 8.79 1.91 -12.10
C CYS A 253 7.64 1.03 -11.55
#